data_AF-A0A511YSR9-F1
#
_entry.id   AF-A0A511YSR9-F1
#
_cell.length_a   1.000
_cell.length_b   1.000
_cell.length_c   1.000
_cell.angle_alpha   90.00
_cell.angle_beta   90.00
_cell.angle_gamma   90.00
#
_symmetry.space_group_name_H-M   'P 1'
#
loop_
_entity.id
_entity.type
_entity.pdbx_description
1 polymer ?
#
loop_
_entity_poly.entity_id
_entity_poly.type
_entity_poly.pdbx_seq_one_letter_code
_entity_poly.pdbx_strand_id
1 'polypeptide(L)'
;MNKFKKAFSERFNEEEVSLLYALDTEIGIGYRQDLMAKGIHSYLDDFKFSPLNKPLEFQIKINSVQYLLNRKLQNAQLENTTVIKLIEEDLNGYVENWENLPDTISFMSEIVLENEKEKLIIQGGKRSSAANLLARFCSEKSEIQKIAKKITEKELELNSDYILAEILHLPEARIGNIIRRPTLRSYEIPYLAQSVLPNENQIQADDLYISLKNDRIILRSRKLNKEIKPYLTNAHNYASNSLPVYHFLCDLYSQNIRSGLQFDWGDLKHLYIFFPRIEYENIIFSKAQWKIDSNEIPQVNDREKFLIQFKNWRKKRRIPQWIQWTRNDHALTLNLKNYDMIDMFIQITKKEKSIIVEEFLHNENDDFKREFIFLLYKVK
;
A
#
# COMPACT_ATOMS: atom_id res chain seq x y z
N MET A 1 -5.03 2.44 -15.51
CA MET A 1 -6.27 1.78 -15.95
C MET A 1 -7.39 2.69 -16.51
N ASN A 2 -8.04 3.59 -15.75
CA ASN A 2 -9.24 4.31 -16.28
C ASN A 2 -9.02 5.11 -17.58
N LYS A 3 -7.90 5.85 -17.69
CA LYS A 3 -7.54 6.54 -18.93
C LYS A 3 -7.33 5.57 -20.10
N PHE A 4 -6.68 4.44 -19.82
CA PHE A 4 -6.49 3.36 -20.80
C PHE A 4 -7.82 2.81 -21.31
N LYS A 5 -8.78 2.48 -20.42
CA LYS A 5 -10.13 2.03 -20.81
C LYS A 5 -10.81 3.02 -21.76
N LYS A 6 -10.71 4.32 -21.46
CA LYS A 6 -11.28 5.38 -22.30
C LYS A 6 -10.66 5.39 -23.71
N ALA A 7 -9.34 5.44 -23.81
CA ALA A 7 -8.66 5.43 -25.11
C ALA A 7 -8.86 4.12 -25.88
N PHE A 8 -8.93 2.99 -25.18
CA PHE A 8 -9.22 1.69 -25.77
C PHE A 8 -10.61 1.69 -26.42
N SER A 9 -11.62 2.18 -25.69
CA SER A 9 -12.98 2.34 -26.22
C SER A 9 -13.01 3.24 -27.45
N GLU A 10 -12.33 4.40 -27.39
CA GLU A 10 -12.28 5.37 -28.50
C GLU A 10 -11.61 4.81 -29.76
N ARG A 11 -10.62 3.92 -29.62
CA ARG A 11 -9.84 3.38 -30.74
C ARG A 11 -10.38 2.05 -31.28
N PHE A 12 -10.80 1.16 -30.39
CA PHE A 12 -11.12 -0.24 -30.72
C PHE A 12 -12.57 -0.63 -30.38
N ASN A 13 -13.38 0.28 -29.80
CA ASN A 13 -14.73 -0.01 -29.33
C ASN A 13 -14.75 -1.25 -28.40
N GLU A 14 -15.55 -2.28 -28.77
CA GLU A 14 -15.64 -3.56 -28.06
C GLU A 14 -14.86 -4.68 -28.77
N GLU A 15 -14.07 -4.36 -29.80
CA GLU A 15 -13.30 -5.36 -30.53
C GLU A 15 -12.24 -6.01 -29.64
N GLU A 16 -11.97 -7.28 -29.93
CA GLU A 16 -10.88 -8.00 -29.31
C GLU A 16 -9.60 -7.85 -30.14
N VAL A 17 -8.56 -7.31 -29.52
CA VAL A 17 -7.28 -7.01 -30.19
C VAL A 17 -6.11 -7.62 -29.42
N SER A 18 -4.99 -7.87 -30.12
CA SER A 18 -3.77 -8.38 -29.48
C SER A 18 -3.28 -7.42 -28.39
N LEU A 19 -2.90 -7.96 -27.23
CA LEU A 19 -2.34 -7.19 -26.12
C LEU A 19 -1.13 -6.38 -26.58
N LEU A 20 -0.22 -6.99 -27.33
CA LEU A 20 1.00 -6.33 -27.81
C LEU A 20 0.66 -5.18 -28.76
N TYR A 21 -0.31 -5.38 -29.67
CA TYR A 21 -0.75 -4.32 -30.58
C TYR A 21 -1.38 -3.15 -29.83
N ALA A 22 -2.28 -3.40 -28.87
CA ALA A 22 -2.93 -2.33 -28.12
C ALA A 22 -1.94 -1.53 -27.26
N LEU A 23 -0.94 -2.20 -26.69
CA LEU A 23 0.06 -1.57 -25.82
C LEU A 23 1.25 -0.96 -26.56
N ASP A 24 1.34 -1.18 -27.87
CA ASP A 24 2.34 -0.54 -28.72
C ASP A 24 2.17 0.98 -28.72
N THR A 25 3.28 1.72 -28.67
CA THR A 25 3.28 3.19 -28.60
C THR A 25 3.23 3.87 -29.96
N GLU A 26 3.57 3.16 -31.04
CA GLU A 26 3.60 3.70 -32.40
C GLU A 26 2.31 3.38 -33.15
N ILE A 27 1.85 2.12 -33.08
CA ILE A 27 0.69 1.64 -33.84
C ILE A 27 -0.55 1.41 -32.97
N GLY A 28 -0.36 1.31 -31.65
CA GLY A 28 -1.41 1.09 -30.65
C GLY A 28 -1.86 2.36 -29.92
N ILE A 29 -2.21 2.21 -28.64
CA ILE A 29 -2.62 3.33 -27.75
C ILE A 29 -1.70 3.54 -26.55
N GLY A 30 -0.79 2.59 -26.27
CA GLY A 30 0.05 2.58 -25.07
C GLY A 30 -0.72 2.45 -23.75
N TYR A 31 -0.07 1.98 -22.67
CA TYR A 31 -0.74 1.82 -21.36
C TYR A 31 -0.75 3.08 -20.48
N ARG A 32 0.40 3.74 -20.36
CA ARG A 32 0.63 4.88 -19.47
C ARG A 32 0.61 6.20 -20.22
N GLN A 33 -0.59 6.59 -20.66
CA GLN A 33 -0.87 7.84 -21.37
C GLN A 33 -0.53 9.11 -20.56
N ASP A 34 -0.25 8.96 -19.25
CA ASP A 34 0.18 10.01 -18.33
C ASP A 34 1.68 10.29 -18.39
N LEU A 35 2.48 9.28 -18.76
CA LEU A 35 3.87 9.50 -19.12
C LEU A 35 3.85 9.97 -20.56
N MET A 36 4.33 11.20 -20.82
CA MET A 36 4.78 11.51 -22.18
C MET A 36 5.66 10.34 -22.61
N ALA A 37 5.29 9.72 -23.73
CA ALA A 37 6.06 8.60 -24.25
C ALA A 37 7.53 9.02 -24.22
N LYS A 38 8.40 8.21 -23.61
CA LYS A 38 9.86 8.34 -23.73
C LYS A 38 10.33 8.13 -25.20
N GLY A 39 9.44 8.33 -26.18
CA GLY A 39 9.72 8.48 -27.60
C GLY A 39 9.93 9.94 -28.01
N ILE A 40 9.80 10.90 -27.08
CA ILE A 40 10.40 12.20 -27.26
C ILE A 40 11.90 12.05 -26.92
N HIS A 41 12.78 12.25 -27.90
CA HIS A 41 14.24 12.15 -27.77
C HIS A 41 14.74 12.81 -26.47
N SER A 42 15.77 12.25 -25.83
CA SER A 42 16.35 12.71 -24.54
C SER A 42 16.65 14.22 -24.47
N TYR A 43 16.82 14.87 -25.62
CA TYR A 43 17.02 16.31 -25.77
C TYR A 43 15.82 17.19 -25.41
N LEU A 44 14.62 16.61 -25.28
CA LEU A 44 13.39 17.34 -24.96
C LEU A 44 12.96 17.16 -23.49
N ASP A 45 13.69 16.36 -22.72
CA ASP A 45 13.48 16.21 -21.27
C ASP A 45 13.69 17.54 -20.50
N ASP A 46 14.43 18.48 -21.08
CA ASP A 46 14.70 19.80 -20.50
C ASP A 46 13.54 20.80 -20.66
N PHE A 47 12.54 20.50 -21.49
CA PHE A 47 11.37 21.37 -21.67
C PHE A 47 10.34 21.14 -20.56
N LYS A 48 10.61 21.74 -19.40
CA LYS A 48 9.62 21.87 -18.31
C LYS A 48 8.64 22.98 -18.66
N PHE A 49 7.47 22.61 -19.18
CA PHE A 49 6.33 23.52 -19.26
C PHE A 49 5.82 23.80 -17.85
N SER A 50 6.20 24.92 -17.25
CA SER A 50 5.60 25.39 -16.00
C SER A 50 4.14 25.75 -16.27
N PRO A 51 3.16 25.09 -15.64
CA PRO A 51 1.78 25.55 -15.71
C PRO A 51 1.70 26.95 -15.09
N LEU A 52 0.93 27.86 -15.71
CA LEU A 52 0.75 29.24 -15.25
C LEU A 52 0.37 29.28 -13.76
N ASN A 53 1.04 30.17 -13.02
CA ASN A 53 0.79 30.51 -11.62
C ASN A 53 -0.66 30.98 -11.41
N LYS A 54 -1.59 30.04 -11.24
CA LYS A 54 -2.85 30.30 -10.55
C LYS A 54 -2.56 30.39 -9.05
N PRO A 55 -3.21 31.28 -8.29
CA PRO A 55 -3.13 31.25 -6.84
C PRO A 55 -3.42 29.83 -6.36
N LEU A 56 -2.57 29.28 -5.49
CA LEU A 56 -2.79 27.95 -4.93
C LEU A 56 -4.03 28.00 -4.02
N GLU A 57 -5.19 27.66 -4.56
CA GLU A 57 -6.35 27.33 -3.75
C GLU A 57 -6.07 26.00 -3.02
N PHE A 58 -6.04 26.05 -1.69
CA PHE A 58 -5.94 24.86 -0.87
C PHE A 58 -7.34 24.27 -0.64
N GLN A 59 -7.68 23.23 -1.39
CA GLN A 59 -8.96 22.53 -1.27
C GLN A 59 -8.82 21.28 -0.39
N ILE A 60 -9.77 21.10 0.52
CA ILE A 60 -9.85 19.95 1.44
C ILE A 60 -11.11 19.16 1.10
N LYS A 61 -10.96 17.87 0.83
CA LYS A 61 -12.08 16.97 0.63
C LYS A 61 -12.40 16.27 1.95
N ILE A 62 -13.63 16.46 2.41
CA ILE A 62 -14.15 15.83 3.63
C ILE A 62 -15.32 14.92 3.23
N ASN A 63 -15.17 13.61 3.44
CA ASN A 63 -16.24 12.62 3.35
C ASN A 63 -16.93 12.41 4.72
N SER A 64 -17.95 11.56 4.77
CA SER A 64 -18.70 11.28 6.01
C SER A 64 -17.80 10.74 7.12
N VAL A 65 -16.87 9.84 6.81
CA VAL A 65 -15.92 9.27 7.78
C VAL A 65 -15.02 10.37 8.35
N GLN A 66 -14.45 11.23 7.50
CA GLN A 66 -13.61 12.35 7.92
C GLN A 66 -14.42 13.38 8.72
N TYR A 67 -15.70 13.58 8.42
CA TYR A 67 -16.56 14.43 9.22
C TYR A 67 -16.75 13.88 10.65
N LEU A 68 -17.03 12.59 10.79
CA LEU A 68 -17.10 11.89 12.09
C LEU A 68 -15.77 11.99 12.85
N LEU A 69 -14.66 11.65 12.18
CA LEU A 69 -13.32 11.70 12.76
C LEU A 69 -12.96 13.11 13.21
N ASN A 70 -13.29 14.13 12.43
CA ASN A 70 -13.09 15.53 12.78
C ASN A 70 -13.85 15.92 14.06
N ARG A 71 -15.11 15.50 14.21
CA ARG A 71 -15.87 15.73 15.45
C ARG A 71 -15.23 15.04 16.65
N LYS A 72 -14.84 13.77 16.52
CA LYS A 72 -14.17 13.03 17.59
C LYS A 72 -12.82 13.62 17.96
N LEU A 73 -12.05 14.11 16.99
CA LEU A 73 -10.77 14.78 17.22
C LEU A 73 -10.96 16.07 18.02
N GLN A 74 -11.95 16.89 17.67
CA GLN A 74 -12.28 18.10 18.44
C GLN A 74 -12.67 17.78 19.89
N ASN A 75 -13.50 16.75 20.11
CA ASN A 75 -13.86 16.31 21.46
C ASN A 75 -12.62 15.81 22.24
N ALA A 76 -11.78 14.99 21.62
CA ALA A 76 -10.54 14.51 22.25
C ALA A 76 -9.61 15.67 22.63
N GLN A 77 -9.55 16.72 21.82
CA GLN A 77 -8.79 17.92 22.12
C GLN A 77 -9.36 18.68 23.33
N LEU A 78 -10.69 18.81 23.43
CA LEU A 78 -11.37 19.45 24.56
C LEU A 78 -11.16 18.68 25.88
N GLU A 79 -11.29 17.35 25.82
CA GLU A 79 -11.14 16.45 26.97
C GLU A 79 -9.68 16.15 27.29
N ASN A 80 -8.74 16.66 26.49
CA ASN A 80 -7.32 16.42 26.58
C ASN A 80 -6.91 14.93 26.50
N THR A 81 -7.67 14.11 25.78
CA THR A 81 -7.39 12.68 25.60
C THR A 81 -6.48 12.43 24.40
N THR A 82 -5.75 11.31 24.44
CA THR A 82 -4.87 10.85 23.35
C THR A 82 -5.40 9.63 22.63
N VAL A 83 -6.61 9.17 22.99
CA VAL A 83 -7.27 7.99 22.45
C VAL A 83 -8.71 8.35 22.13
N ILE A 84 -9.11 8.08 20.90
CA ILE A 84 -10.49 8.10 20.43
C ILE A 84 -10.97 6.66 20.34
N LYS A 85 -12.03 6.35 21.09
CA LYS A 85 -12.74 5.08 20.97
C LYS A 85 -13.89 5.23 20.00
N LEU A 86 -13.91 4.35 19.00
CA LEU A 86 -15.04 4.13 18.12
C LEU A 86 -15.99 3.13 18.79
N ILE A 87 -17.27 3.41 18.68
CA ILE A 87 -18.38 2.54 19.09
C ILE A 87 -19.24 2.20 17.87
N GLU A 88 -20.04 1.15 17.96
CA GLU A 88 -20.88 0.70 16.87
C GLU A 88 -21.79 1.81 16.33
N GLU A 89 -22.33 2.63 17.23
CA GLU A 89 -23.22 3.73 16.88
C GLU A 89 -22.54 4.82 16.03
N ASP A 90 -21.22 4.93 16.08
CA ASP A 90 -20.48 5.85 15.21
C ASP A 90 -20.50 5.40 13.74
N LEU A 91 -20.71 4.10 13.50
CA LEU A 91 -20.72 3.48 12.19
C LEU A 91 -22.15 3.36 11.64
N ASN A 92 -23.16 3.82 12.38
CA ASN A 92 -24.54 3.90 11.90
C ASN A 92 -24.66 4.80 10.67
N GLY A 93 -25.27 4.27 9.60
CA GLY A 93 -25.51 5.00 8.36
C GLY A 93 -24.37 4.93 7.34
N TYR A 94 -23.29 4.21 7.64
CA TYR A 94 -22.28 3.85 6.64
C TYR A 94 -22.70 2.57 5.92
N VAL A 95 -22.69 2.60 4.59
CA VAL A 95 -22.98 1.42 3.77
C VAL A 95 -21.66 0.73 3.45
N GLU A 96 -21.50 -0.48 3.96
CA GLU A 96 -20.37 -1.33 3.66
C GLU A 96 -20.43 -1.82 2.22
N ASN A 97 -19.27 -1.88 1.56
CA ASN A 97 -19.13 -2.52 0.25
C ASN A 97 -17.93 -3.45 0.31
N TRP A 98 -18.22 -4.75 0.34
CA TRP A 98 -17.24 -5.83 0.35
C TRP A 98 -17.06 -6.49 -1.02
N GLU A 99 -17.82 -6.06 -2.03
CA GLU A 99 -17.78 -6.66 -3.36
C GLU A 99 -16.49 -6.37 -4.10
N ASN A 100 -15.86 -5.23 -3.81
CA ASN A 100 -14.60 -4.81 -4.41
C ASN A 100 -13.37 -5.20 -3.58
N LEU A 101 -13.45 -6.20 -2.70
CA LEU A 101 -12.26 -6.74 -2.03
C LEU A 101 -11.56 -7.81 -2.88
N PRO A 102 -10.23 -7.99 -2.72
CA PRO A 102 -9.55 -9.13 -3.33
C PRO A 102 -10.05 -10.44 -2.71
N ASP A 103 -9.95 -11.52 -3.48
CA ASP A 103 -10.38 -12.86 -3.07
C ASP A 103 -9.66 -13.34 -1.79
N THR A 104 -8.39 -12.95 -1.65
CA THR A 104 -7.61 -13.13 -0.44
C THR A 104 -6.81 -11.88 -0.11
N ILE A 105 -6.61 -11.60 1.18
CA ILE A 105 -5.90 -10.43 1.68
C ILE A 105 -5.02 -10.79 2.88
N SER A 106 -3.84 -10.17 2.96
CA SER A 106 -2.97 -10.26 4.13
C SER A 106 -2.93 -8.95 4.90
N PHE A 107 -3.11 -8.99 6.21
CA PHE A 107 -2.94 -7.85 7.10
C PHE A 107 -1.65 -7.98 7.91
N MET A 108 -0.85 -6.93 7.90
CA MET A 108 0.29 -6.81 8.79
C MET A 108 -0.20 -6.22 10.12
N SER A 109 0.14 -6.92 11.21
CA SER A 109 -0.36 -6.58 12.54
C SER A 109 0.71 -6.70 13.60
N GLU A 110 0.53 -5.95 14.68
CA GLU A 110 1.34 -6.07 15.91
C GLU A 110 0.41 -6.50 17.05
N ILE A 111 0.91 -7.31 17.98
CA ILE A 111 0.22 -7.59 19.24
C ILE A 111 1.01 -6.90 20.35
N VAL A 112 0.32 -6.03 21.09
CA VAL A 112 0.90 -5.27 22.20
C VAL A 112 0.13 -5.54 23.48
N LEU A 113 0.79 -5.43 24.62
CA LEU A 113 0.16 -5.56 25.94
C LEU A 113 0.13 -4.18 26.59
N GLU A 114 -1.06 -3.68 26.89
CA GLU A 114 -1.25 -2.40 27.57
C GLU A 114 -2.17 -2.60 28.77
N ASN A 115 -1.67 -2.33 29.99
CA ASN A 115 -2.41 -2.55 31.24
C ASN A 115 -2.97 -3.99 31.35
N GLU A 116 -2.12 -4.99 31.14
CA GLU A 116 -2.48 -6.43 31.16
C GLU A 116 -3.52 -6.85 30.10
N LYS A 117 -3.84 -6.00 29.14
CA LYS A 117 -4.77 -6.32 28.04
C LYS A 117 -4.05 -6.37 26.71
N GLU A 118 -4.23 -7.47 26.00
CA GLU A 118 -3.72 -7.62 24.64
C GLU A 118 -4.53 -6.76 23.68
N LYS A 119 -3.81 -5.98 22.85
CA LYS A 119 -4.37 -5.18 21.78
C LYS A 119 -3.75 -5.56 20.45
N LEU A 120 -4.58 -5.61 19.41
CA LEU A 120 -4.18 -5.88 18.05
C LEU A 120 -4.05 -4.56 17.28
N ILE A 121 -2.86 -4.26 16.78
CA ILE A 121 -2.64 -3.12 15.88
C ILE A 121 -2.76 -3.60 14.45
N ILE A 122 -3.62 -2.98 13.65
CA ILE A 122 -3.78 -3.30 12.22
C ILE A 122 -3.13 -2.18 11.40
N GLN A 123 -1.99 -2.47 10.77
CA GLN A 123 -1.29 -1.50 9.91
C GLN A 123 -1.94 -1.36 8.51
N GLY A 124 -2.73 -2.36 8.13
CA GLY A 124 -3.49 -2.41 6.89
C GLY A 124 -3.25 -3.69 6.10
N GLY A 125 -4.23 -4.00 5.25
CA GLY A 125 -4.16 -5.08 4.27
C GLY A 125 -3.93 -4.48 2.89
N LYS A 126 -2.91 -4.94 2.19
CA LYS A 126 -2.59 -4.47 0.84
C LYS A 126 -2.36 -5.66 -0.06
N ARG A 127 -2.37 -5.39 -1.37
CA ARG A 127 -1.98 -6.30 -2.46
C ARG A 127 -3.07 -7.28 -2.86
N SER A 128 -2.73 -8.01 -3.91
CA SER A 128 -3.61 -8.80 -4.73
C SER A 128 -3.96 -10.16 -4.14
N SER A 129 -3.07 -10.72 -3.33
CA SER A 129 -3.17 -12.06 -2.76
C SER A 129 -2.60 -12.07 -1.34
N ALA A 130 -3.20 -12.85 -0.45
CA ALA A 130 -2.66 -13.09 0.90
C ALA A 130 -1.26 -13.73 0.86
N ALA A 131 -0.88 -14.37 -0.25
CA ALA A 131 0.44 -14.99 -0.40
C ALA A 131 1.54 -13.98 -0.76
N ASN A 132 1.22 -12.72 -1.10
CA ASN A 132 2.21 -11.74 -1.56
C ASN A 132 3.38 -11.51 -0.60
N LEU A 133 3.11 -11.43 0.71
CA LEU A 133 4.14 -11.22 1.73
C LEU A 133 4.89 -12.52 2.06
N LEU A 134 4.24 -13.67 1.88
CA LEU A 134 4.77 -14.99 2.25
C LEU A 134 5.63 -15.62 1.16
N ALA A 135 5.35 -15.32 -0.12
CA ALA A 135 5.95 -16.00 -1.27
C ALA A 135 7.48 -15.99 -1.24
N ARG A 136 8.09 -14.89 -0.78
CA ARG A 136 9.55 -14.77 -0.66
C ARG A 136 10.19 -15.68 0.40
N PHE A 137 9.40 -16.16 1.35
CA PHE A 137 9.82 -17.07 2.42
C PHE A 137 9.48 -18.54 2.11
N CYS A 138 8.92 -18.79 0.93
CA CYS A 138 8.65 -20.14 0.45
C CYS A 138 9.95 -20.76 -0.09
N SER A 139 10.66 -21.49 0.77
CA SER A 139 11.65 -22.48 0.32
C SER A 139 10.95 -23.83 0.13
N GLU A 140 11.53 -24.73 -0.65
CA GLU A 140 10.92 -26.04 -0.98
C GLU A 140 10.60 -26.91 0.24
N LYS A 141 11.19 -26.61 1.40
CA LYS A 141 11.02 -27.36 2.66
C LYS A 141 10.24 -26.59 3.72
N SER A 142 9.73 -25.38 3.44
CA SER A 142 9.05 -24.57 4.47
C SER A 142 7.55 -24.87 4.55
N GLU A 143 7.02 -24.93 5.77
CA GLU A 143 5.56 -24.97 6.00
C GLU A 143 4.86 -23.75 5.38
N ILE A 144 5.57 -22.65 5.19
CA ILE A 144 5.09 -21.44 4.51
C ILE A 144 4.70 -21.75 3.05
N GLN A 145 5.40 -22.64 2.36
CA GLN A 145 5.01 -23.04 1.00
C GLN A 145 3.64 -23.72 0.98
N LYS A 146 3.32 -24.55 1.98
CA LYS A 146 2.01 -25.19 2.10
C LYS A 146 0.91 -24.15 2.33
N ILE A 147 1.19 -23.13 3.17
CA ILE A 147 0.27 -22.01 3.39
C ILE A 147 0.05 -21.24 2.09
N ALA A 148 1.11 -20.88 1.36
CA ALA A 148 1.01 -20.19 0.08
C ALA A 148 0.19 -20.98 -0.95
N LYS A 149 0.40 -22.31 -1.05
CA LYS A 149 -0.40 -23.18 -1.91
C LYS A 149 -1.87 -23.20 -1.52
N LYS A 150 -2.19 -23.31 -0.22
CA LYS A 150 -3.57 -23.27 0.27
C LYS A 150 -4.27 -21.96 -0.08
N ILE A 151 -3.56 -20.84 -0.02
CA ILE A 151 -4.09 -19.53 -0.46
C ILE A 151 -4.43 -19.57 -1.95
N THR A 152 -3.49 -20.02 -2.79
CA THR A 152 -3.70 -20.04 -4.24
C THR A 152 -4.75 -21.06 -4.69
N GLU A 153 -4.90 -22.17 -3.96
CA GLU A 153 -6.00 -23.12 -4.14
C GLU A 153 -7.35 -22.47 -3.82
N LYS A 154 -7.43 -21.69 -2.74
CA LYS A 154 -8.66 -20.97 -2.39
C LYS A 154 -9.01 -19.91 -3.43
N GLU A 155 -8.02 -19.18 -3.94
CA GLU A 155 -8.21 -18.23 -5.03
C GLU A 155 -8.72 -18.93 -6.30
N LEU A 156 -8.22 -20.12 -6.62
CA LEU A 156 -8.70 -20.92 -7.74
C LEU A 156 -10.14 -21.37 -7.54
N GLU A 157 -10.51 -21.83 -6.34
CA GLU A 157 -11.89 -22.20 -5.99
C GLU A 157 -12.87 -21.03 -6.13
N LEU A 158 -12.44 -19.82 -5.73
CA LEU A 158 -13.24 -18.61 -5.87
C LEU A 158 -13.39 -18.17 -7.35
N ASN A 159 -12.52 -18.64 -8.24
CA ASN A 159 -12.39 -18.21 -9.64
C ASN A 159 -12.36 -19.37 -10.66
N SER A 160 -13.15 -20.41 -10.47
CA SER A 160 -13.16 -21.63 -11.31
C SER A 160 -13.35 -21.37 -12.82
N ASP A 161 -14.06 -20.29 -13.16
CA ASP A 161 -14.40 -19.93 -14.53
C ASP A 161 -13.22 -19.29 -15.29
N TYR A 162 -12.13 -18.97 -14.59
CA TYR A 162 -10.95 -18.30 -15.14
C TYR A 162 -9.74 -19.24 -15.16
N ILE A 163 -8.72 -18.89 -15.95
CA ILE A 163 -7.38 -19.42 -15.77
C ILE A 163 -6.60 -18.41 -14.94
N LEU A 164 -6.18 -18.83 -13.74
CA LEU A 164 -5.29 -18.02 -12.91
C LEU A 164 -3.85 -18.27 -13.37
N ALA A 165 -3.19 -17.21 -13.83
CA ALA A 165 -1.83 -17.31 -14.36
C ALA A 165 -0.86 -16.39 -13.63
N GLU A 166 0.28 -16.92 -13.20
CA GLU A 166 1.31 -16.17 -12.50
C GLU A 166 2.17 -15.35 -13.47
N ILE A 167 2.31 -14.05 -13.24
CA ILE A 167 3.17 -13.17 -14.06
C ILE A 167 4.63 -13.39 -13.68
N LEU A 168 5.43 -13.94 -14.58
CA LEU A 168 6.88 -14.07 -14.39
C LEU A 168 7.60 -12.93 -15.10
N HIS A 169 8.30 -12.10 -14.34
CA HIS A 169 9.12 -11.03 -14.87
C HIS A 169 10.41 -10.89 -14.07
N LEU A 170 11.54 -10.76 -14.76
CA LEU A 170 12.84 -10.48 -14.17
C LEU A 170 13.16 -8.99 -14.38
N PRO A 171 13.03 -8.13 -13.35
CA PRO A 171 13.37 -6.72 -13.49
C PRO A 171 14.89 -6.51 -13.63
N GLU A 172 15.27 -5.43 -14.31
CA GLU A 172 16.67 -4.99 -14.42
C GLU A 172 17.18 -4.54 -13.03
N ALA A 173 18.01 -5.39 -12.40
CA ALA A 173 18.78 -5.20 -11.14
C ALA A 173 18.13 -5.60 -9.78
N ARG A 174 19.00 -6.12 -8.88
CA ARG A 174 18.95 -6.30 -7.40
C ARG A 174 17.65 -6.73 -6.69
N ILE A 175 16.62 -7.21 -7.39
CA ILE A 175 15.33 -7.58 -6.78
C ILE A 175 15.15 -9.13 -6.70
N GLY A 176 16.18 -9.92 -7.03
CA GLY A 176 16.14 -11.39 -7.00
C GLY A 176 15.59 -11.99 -5.69
N ASN A 177 15.96 -11.42 -4.54
CA ASN A 177 15.48 -11.87 -3.23
C ASN A 177 14.01 -11.51 -2.93
N ILE A 178 13.42 -10.60 -3.70
CA ILE A 178 12.03 -10.14 -3.55
C ILE A 178 11.10 -10.89 -4.50
N ILE A 179 11.60 -11.30 -5.67
CA ILE A 179 10.81 -12.04 -6.68
C ILE A 179 10.87 -13.57 -6.54
N ARG A 180 11.86 -14.10 -5.81
CA ARG A 180 12.04 -15.55 -5.62
C ARG A 180 10.78 -16.14 -4.99
N ARG A 181 10.17 -17.09 -5.69
CA ARG A 181 9.01 -17.84 -5.22
C ARG A 181 8.97 -19.21 -5.91
N PRO A 182 8.36 -20.22 -5.28
CA PRO A 182 8.07 -21.47 -5.96
C PRO A 182 6.96 -21.27 -7.01
N THR A 183 6.77 -22.27 -7.85
CA THR A 183 5.58 -22.37 -8.70
C THR A 183 4.34 -22.53 -7.81
N LEU A 184 3.41 -21.58 -7.90
CA LEU A 184 2.19 -21.52 -7.10
C LEU A 184 0.92 -21.78 -7.90
N ARG A 185 0.94 -21.59 -9.23
CA ARG A 185 -0.22 -21.73 -10.12
C ARG A 185 0.11 -22.65 -11.29
N SER A 186 -0.93 -23.25 -11.86
CA SER A 186 -0.81 -24.19 -12.98
C SER A 186 -0.46 -23.51 -14.30
N TYR A 187 -0.61 -22.19 -14.41
CA TYR A 187 -0.25 -21.42 -15.59
C TYR A 187 0.65 -20.26 -15.22
N GLU A 188 1.56 -19.91 -16.12
CA GLU A 188 2.46 -18.76 -16.00
C GLU A 188 2.38 -17.89 -17.26
N ILE A 189 2.57 -16.59 -17.11
CA ILE A 189 2.76 -15.61 -18.19
C ILE A 189 4.23 -15.16 -18.13
N PRO A 190 5.15 -15.83 -18.87
CA PRO A 190 6.55 -15.42 -18.91
C PRO A 190 6.71 -14.13 -19.72
N TYR A 191 7.33 -13.12 -19.11
CA TYR A 191 7.64 -11.85 -19.77
C TYR A 191 9.04 -11.40 -19.38
N LEU A 192 10.00 -11.62 -20.29
CA LEU A 192 11.44 -11.46 -20.03
C LEU A 192 11.90 -12.25 -18.79
N ALA A 193 11.37 -13.46 -18.63
CA ALA A 193 11.73 -14.41 -17.59
C ALA A 193 11.59 -15.84 -18.13
N GLN A 194 12.28 -16.79 -17.52
CA GLN A 194 12.18 -18.21 -17.86
C GLN A 194 11.23 -18.92 -16.88
N SER A 195 10.25 -19.62 -17.43
CA SER A 195 9.36 -20.52 -16.71
C SER A 195 9.98 -21.91 -16.60
N VAL A 196 9.63 -22.63 -15.53
CA VAL A 196 9.97 -24.06 -15.33
C VAL A 196 8.78 -24.99 -15.59
N LEU A 197 7.62 -24.44 -15.95
CA LEU A 197 6.43 -25.21 -16.30
C LEU A 197 6.52 -25.80 -17.72
N PRO A 198 5.76 -26.86 -18.05
CA PRO A 198 5.62 -27.32 -19.42
C PRO A 198 5.13 -26.23 -20.37
N ASN A 199 5.48 -26.31 -21.66
CA ASN A 199 5.13 -25.29 -22.65
C ASN A 199 3.59 -25.11 -22.81
N GLU A 200 2.79 -26.16 -22.58
CA GLU A 200 1.33 -26.05 -22.59
C GLU A 200 0.75 -25.20 -21.45
N ASN A 201 1.51 -25.02 -20.37
CA ASN A 201 1.15 -24.23 -19.19
C ASN A 201 1.72 -22.80 -19.23
N GLN A 202 2.46 -22.45 -20.27
CA GLN A 202 3.01 -21.12 -20.47
C GLN A 202 2.17 -20.32 -21.47
N ILE A 203 1.62 -19.19 -21.02
CA ILE A 203 0.82 -18.27 -21.84
C ILE A 203 1.73 -17.13 -22.27
N GLN A 204 2.16 -17.17 -23.54
CA GLN A 204 3.02 -16.15 -24.11
C GLN A 204 2.26 -14.83 -24.33
N ALA A 205 2.99 -13.71 -24.34
CA ALA A 205 2.37 -12.39 -24.45
C ALA A 205 1.68 -12.14 -25.81
N ASP A 206 2.10 -12.84 -26.87
CA ASP A 206 1.50 -12.78 -28.20
C ASP A 206 0.18 -13.55 -28.31
N ASP A 207 -0.05 -14.54 -27.44
CA ASP A 207 -1.30 -15.29 -27.30
C ASP A 207 -2.37 -14.52 -26.51
N LEU A 208 -1.99 -13.42 -25.85
CA LEU A 208 -2.88 -12.61 -25.04
C LEU A 208 -3.60 -11.56 -25.89
N TYR A 209 -4.92 -11.52 -25.73
CA TYR A 209 -5.82 -10.57 -26.38
C TYR A 209 -6.63 -9.83 -25.32
N ILE A 210 -6.98 -8.58 -25.62
CA ILE A 210 -7.79 -7.74 -24.74
C ILE A 210 -9.03 -7.21 -25.46
N SER A 211 -10.13 -7.12 -24.72
CA SER A 211 -11.35 -6.44 -25.14
C SER A 211 -11.95 -5.67 -23.96
N LEU A 212 -12.81 -4.69 -24.23
CA LEU A 212 -13.52 -3.92 -23.21
C LEU A 212 -15.00 -4.29 -23.26
N LYS A 213 -15.54 -4.83 -22.16
CA LYS A 213 -16.97 -5.13 -22.02
C LYS A 213 -17.47 -4.68 -20.65
N ASN A 214 -18.60 -3.98 -20.59
CA ASN A 214 -19.21 -3.49 -19.33
C ASN A 214 -18.20 -2.76 -18.41
N ASP A 215 -17.44 -1.82 -18.99
CA ASP A 215 -16.36 -1.09 -18.29
C ASP A 215 -15.28 -2.01 -17.65
N ARG A 216 -15.10 -3.22 -18.18
CA ARG A 216 -14.10 -4.18 -17.70
C ARG A 216 -13.22 -4.62 -18.86
N ILE A 217 -11.91 -4.47 -18.70
CA ILE A 217 -10.95 -5.09 -19.61
C ILE A 217 -10.95 -6.59 -19.34
N ILE A 218 -11.18 -7.37 -20.40
CA ILE A 218 -11.12 -8.82 -20.44
C ILE A 218 -9.78 -9.19 -21.07
N LEU A 219 -9.01 -10.05 -20.42
CA LEU A 219 -7.78 -10.64 -20.97
C LEU A 219 -8.06 -12.09 -21.33
N ARG A 220 -7.88 -12.49 -22.58
CA ARG A 220 -8.16 -13.84 -23.07
C ARG A 220 -6.91 -14.43 -23.72
N SER A 221 -6.66 -15.73 -23.49
CA SER A 221 -5.72 -16.50 -24.29
C SER A 221 -6.43 -16.97 -25.56
N ARG A 222 -5.86 -16.69 -26.73
CA ARG A 222 -6.42 -17.13 -28.00
C ARG A 222 -6.36 -18.65 -28.13
N LYS A 223 -5.21 -19.26 -27.78
CA LYS A 223 -4.98 -20.70 -27.84
C LYS A 223 -5.88 -21.50 -26.90
N LEU A 224 -6.04 -21.04 -25.65
CA LEU A 224 -6.85 -21.74 -24.64
C LEU A 224 -8.34 -21.39 -24.72
N ASN A 225 -8.68 -20.33 -25.47
CA ASN A 225 -10.03 -19.79 -25.59
C ASN A 225 -10.72 -19.55 -24.24
N LYS A 226 -9.96 -19.05 -23.26
CA LYS A 226 -10.43 -18.83 -21.89
C LYS A 226 -9.89 -17.51 -21.34
N GLU A 227 -10.68 -16.89 -20.46
CA GLU A 227 -10.29 -15.65 -19.79
C GLU A 227 -9.17 -15.93 -18.77
N ILE A 228 -8.16 -15.05 -18.77
CA ILE A 228 -6.97 -15.13 -17.95
C ILE A 228 -7.04 -14.06 -16.86
N LYS A 229 -6.89 -14.48 -15.60
CA LYS A 229 -6.65 -13.57 -14.48
C LYS A 229 -5.18 -13.60 -14.11
N PRO A 230 -4.41 -12.55 -14.42
CA PRO A 230 -2.99 -12.52 -14.13
C PRO A 230 -2.75 -12.22 -12.65
N TYR A 231 -1.82 -12.91 -12.00
CA TYR A 231 -1.45 -12.71 -10.61
C TYR A 231 0.02 -12.33 -10.47
N LEU A 232 0.31 -11.37 -9.60
CA LEU A 232 1.66 -11.05 -9.17
C LEU A 232 1.80 -11.42 -7.69
N THR A 233 2.19 -12.66 -7.37
CA THR A 233 2.34 -13.13 -5.99
C THR A 233 3.76 -12.88 -5.47
N ASN A 234 4.15 -11.61 -5.43
CA ASN A 234 5.38 -11.16 -4.76
C ASN A 234 5.24 -9.72 -4.24
N ALA A 235 6.27 -9.21 -3.56
CA ALA A 235 6.24 -7.88 -2.96
C ALA A 235 6.76 -6.75 -3.89
N HIS A 236 6.95 -7.01 -5.19
CA HIS A 236 7.52 -6.03 -6.11
C HIS A 236 6.63 -4.78 -6.25
N ASN A 237 7.27 -3.61 -6.22
CA ASN A 237 6.61 -2.34 -6.52
C ASN A 237 6.82 -2.01 -8.00
N TYR A 238 5.90 -2.45 -8.85
CA TYR A 238 5.98 -2.27 -10.30
C TYR A 238 5.56 -0.87 -10.77
N ALA A 239 5.18 0.04 -9.86
CA ALA A 239 4.70 1.38 -10.24
C ALA A 239 5.79 2.25 -10.89
N SER A 240 7.06 1.96 -10.60
CA SER A 240 8.21 2.74 -11.02
C SER A 240 8.99 2.03 -12.14
N ASN A 241 9.08 2.65 -13.32
CA ASN A 241 9.98 2.25 -14.41
C ASN A 241 9.85 0.78 -14.89
N SER A 242 8.65 0.22 -14.84
CA SER A 242 8.34 -1.11 -15.38
C SER A 242 7.97 -1.05 -16.86
N LEU A 243 8.21 -2.15 -17.60
CA LEU A 243 7.77 -2.29 -18.98
C LEU A 243 6.23 -2.25 -19.12
N PRO A 244 5.68 -1.67 -20.21
CA PRO A 244 4.24 -1.43 -20.34
C PRO A 244 3.38 -2.69 -20.22
N VAL A 245 3.78 -3.80 -20.86
CA VAL A 245 3.05 -5.08 -20.81
C VAL A 245 3.01 -5.63 -19.38
N TYR A 246 4.18 -5.68 -18.71
CA TYR A 246 4.27 -6.14 -17.33
C TYR A 246 3.42 -5.28 -16.39
N HIS A 247 3.49 -3.95 -16.52
CA HIS A 247 2.70 -3.02 -15.72
C HIS A 247 1.20 -3.21 -15.95
N PHE A 248 0.78 -3.32 -17.22
CA PHE A 248 -0.61 -3.56 -17.59
C PHE A 248 -1.14 -4.84 -16.93
N LEU A 249 -0.40 -5.95 -17.02
CA LEU A 249 -0.81 -7.23 -16.43
C LEU A 249 -0.94 -7.13 -14.90
N CYS A 250 -0.03 -6.43 -14.24
CA CYS A 250 -0.10 -6.21 -12.79
C CYS A 250 -1.32 -5.36 -12.40
N ASP A 251 -1.59 -4.28 -13.14
CA ASP A 251 -2.75 -3.42 -12.90
C ASP A 251 -4.08 -4.10 -13.22
N LEU A 252 -4.11 -4.98 -14.24
CA LEU A 252 -5.33 -5.67 -14.64
C LEU A 252 -5.91 -6.50 -13.51
N TYR A 253 -5.06 -7.12 -12.69
CA TYR A 253 -5.52 -7.81 -11.49
C TYR A 253 -6.29 -6.88 -10.54
N SER A 254 -5.74 -5.68 -10.30
CA SER A 254 -6.35 -4.70 -9.41
C SER A 254 -7.56 -3.98 -10.03
N GLN A 255 -7.94 -4.31 -11.27
CA GLN A 255 -9.10 -3.70 -11.92
C GLN A 255 -10.37 -4.02 -11.13
N ASN A 256 -11.11 -2.96 -10.78
CA ASN A 256 -12.36 -3.03 -10.02
C ASN A 256 -12.21 -3.65 -8.61
N ILE A 257 -10.97 -3.80 -8.12
CA ILE A 257 -10.65 -4.24 -6.76
C ILE A 257 -10.02 -3.07 -6.00
N ARG A 258 -10.38 -2.94 -4.72
CA ARG A 258 -9.78 -1.99 -3.79
C ARG A 258 -8.34 -2.41 -3.51
N SER A 259 -7.41 -1.48 -3.68
CA SER A 259 -5.96 -1.72 -3.54
C SER A 259 -5.52 -2.15 -2.13
N GLY A 260 -6.36 -1.91 -1.13
CA GLY A 260 -6.15 -2.34 0.24
C GLY A 260 -7.19 -1.79 1.21
N LEU A 261 -7.08 -2.23 2.46
CA LEU A 261 -7.84 -1.76 3.60
C LEU A 261 -6.85 -1.19 4.63
N GLN A 262 -6.89 0.11 4.84
CA GLN A 262 -6.10 0.78 5.87
C GLN A 262 -6.91 1.94 6.44
N PHE A 263 -6.65 2.29 7.69
CA PHE A 263 -7.16 3.53 8.24
C PHE A 263 -6.45 4.72 7.58
N ASP A 264 -7.19 5.79 7.31
CA ASP A 264 -6.63 7.03 6.77
C ASP A 264 -7.38 8.24 7.34
N TRP A 265 -6.62 9.16 7.95
CA TRP A 265 -7.12 10.48 8.35
C TRP A 265 -7.52 11.35 7.14
N GLY A 266 -7.04 10.97 5.95
CA GLY A 266 -7.21 11.67 4.68
C GLY A 266 -6.83 13.14 4.79
N ASP A 267 -7.66 14.06 4.29
CA ASP A 267 -7.24 15.46 4.19
C ASP A 267 -7.18 16.19 5.55
N LEU A 268 -7.67 15.57 6.64
CA LEU A 268 -7.50 16.08 8.00
C LEU A 268 -6.01 16.17 8.41
N LYS A 269 -5.14 15.36 7.79
CA LYS A 269 -3.67 15.43 7.97
C LYS A 269 -3.06 16.79 7.64
N HIS A 270 -3.76 17.60 6.85
CA HIS A 270 -3.33 18.94 6.48
C HIS A 270 -3.78 20.01 7.49
N LEU A 271 -4.78 19.70 8.30
CA LEU A 271 -5.39 20.64 9.25
C LEU A 271 -4.86 20.51 10.66
N TYR A 272 -4.52 19.30 11.08
CA TYR A 272 -4.18 19.01 12.47
C TYR A 272 -2.70 18.69 12.64
N ILE A 273 -2.19 19.03 13.82
CA ILE A 273 -0.79 18.81 14.24
C ILE A 273 -0.65 17.63 15.22
N PHE A 274 -1.78 17.06 15.64
CA PHE A 274 -1.88 15.90 16.53
C PHE A 274 -3.11 15.08 16.14
N PHE A 275 -2.92 13.77 16.04
CA PHE A 275 -3.95 12.78 15.80
C PHE A 275 -3.97 11.80 16.98
N PRO A 276 -5.06 11.72 17.75
CA PRO A 276 -5.21 10.71 18.78
C PRO A 276 -5.18 9.30 18.20
N ARG A 277 -4.84 8.31 19.02
CA ARG A 277 -4.97 6.90 18.67
C ARG A 277 -6.44 6.59 18.36
N ILE A 278 -6.69 5.76 17.34
CA ILE A 278 -8.04 5.26 17.04
C ILE A 278 -8.14 3.80 17.50
N GLU A 279 -9.09 3.55 18.40
CA GLU A 279 -9.38 2.22 18.93
C GLU A 279 -10.84 1.83 18.67
N TYR A 280 -11.08 0.56 18.36
CA TYR A 280 -12.39 -0.10 18.45
C TYR A 280 -12.19 -1.38 19.24
N GLU A 281 -12.89 -1.52 20.37
CA GLU A 281 -12.64 -2.59 21.34
C GLU A 281 -11.15 -2.73 21.70
N ASN A 282 -10.52 -3.86 21.40
CA ASN A 282 -9.10 -4.13 21.61
C ASN A 282 -8.24 -3.96 20.34
N ILE A 283 -8.79 -3.37 19.28
CA ILE A 283 -8.10 -3.15 18.00
C ILE A 283 -7.67 -1.69 17.88
N ILE A 284 -6.40 -1.47 17.55
CA ILE A 284 -5.83 -0.16 17.24
C ILE A 284 -5.73 -0.02 15.72
N PHE A 285 -6.51 0.89 15.15
CA PHE A 285 -6.50 1.19 13.71
C PHE A 285 -5.48 2.26 13.32
N SER A 286 -5.21 3.19 14.24
CA SER A 286 -4.17 4.21 14.07
C SER A 286 -3.51 4.45 15.41
N LYS A 287 -2.18 4.36 15.45
CA LYS A 287 -1.38 4.90 16.57
C LYS A 287 -1.59 6.42 16.66
N ALA A 288 -1.40 6.99 17.84
CA ALA A 288 -1.37 8.44 18.00
C ALA A 288 -0.18 9.03 17.22
N GLN A 289 -0.39 10.15 16.53
CA GLN A 289 0.60 10.78 15.64
C GLN A 289 0.77 12.27 15.95
N TRP A 290 2.00 12.75 15.89
CA TRP A 290 2.35 14.16 16.06
C TRP A 290 3.09 14.66 14.84
N LYS A 291 2.57 15.73 14.23
CA LYS A 291 3.30 16.49 13.21
C LYS A 291 4.17 17.51 13.92
N ILE A 292 5.47 17.47 13.64
CA ILE A 292 6.49 18.24 14.34
C ILE A 292 7.28 19.05 13.33
N ASP A 293 7.23 20.37 13.50
CA ASP A 293 8.00 21.30 12.68
C ASP A 293 9.33 21.65 13.37
N SER A 294 10.39 21.82 12.59
CA SER A 294 11.73 22.12 13.12
C SER A 294 11.81 23.42 13.93
N ASN A 295 10.88 24.35 13.71
CA ASN A 295 10.80 25.63 14.42
C ASN A 295 10.13 25.55 15.80
N GLU A 296 9.40 24.46 16.12
CA GLU A 296 8.79 24.29 17.45
C GLU A 296 9.75 23.68 18.49
N ILE A 297 10.85 23.09 18.04
CA ILE A 297 11.83 22.47 18.92
C ILE A 297 12.67 23.58 19.61
N PRO A 298 12.83 23.55 20.95
CA PRO A 298 13.66 24.50 21.67
C PRO A 298 15.09 24.58 21.13
N GLN A 299 15.61 25.80 20.94
CA GLN A 299 16.99 26.04 20.50
C GLN A 299 17.76 26.70 21.64
N VAL A 300 18.47 25.89 22.42
CA VAL A 300 19.26 26.36 23.57
C VAL A 300 20.65 25.73 23.50
N ASN A 301 21.68 26.56 23.58
CA ASN A 301 23.07 26.11 23.52
C ASN A 301 23.53 25.41 24.81
N ASP A 302 22.91 25.74 25.94
CA ASP A 302 23.17 25.10 27.22
C ASP A 302 22.42 23.77 27.35
N ARG A 303 23.16 22.69 27.66
CA ARG A 303 22.63 21.31 27.66
C ARG A 303 21.55 21.08 28.72
N GLU A 304 21.75 21.56 29.94
CA GLU A 304 20.81 21.33 31.04
C GLU A 304 19.50 22.10 30.82
N LYS A 305 19.62 23.38 30.44
CA LYS A 305 18.47 24.21 30.07
C LYS A 305 17.73 23.64 28.86
N PHE A 306 18.46 23.15 27.86
CA PHE A 306 17.87 22.48 26.70
C PHE A 306 17.03 21.28 27.12
N LEU A 307 17.57 20.38 27.94
CA LEU A 307 16.86 19.17 28.40
C LEU A 307 15.58 19.52 29.18
N ILE A 308 15.62 20.56 30.02
CA ILE A 308 14.43 21.04 30.75
C ILE A 308 13.39 21.58 29.79
N GLN A 309 13.78 22.44 28.84
CA GLN A 309 12.85 23.02 27.87
C GLN A 309 12.28 21.97 26.93
N PHE A 310 13.10 21.03 26.46
CA PHE A 310 12.67 19.91 25.63
C PHE A 310 11.65 19.03 26.36
N LYS A 311 11.92 18.69 27.64
CA LYS A 311 10.97 17.95 28.49
C LYS A 311 9.65 18.69 28.64
N ASN A 312 9.68 20.01 28.83
CA ASN A 312 8.47 20.84 28.96
C ASN A 312 7.69 20.93 27.65
N TRP A 313 8.37 21.13 26.52
CA TRP A 313 7.77 21.11 25.18
C TRP A 313 7.11 19.75 24.90
N ARG A 314 7.82 18.65 25.13
CA ARG A 314 7.31 17.28 24.95
C ARG A 314 6.04 17.05 25.78
N LYS A 315 6.06 17.45 27.06
CA LYS A 315 4.89 17.36 27.96
C LYS A 315 3.72 18.22 27.47
N LYS A 316 3.97 19.46 27.03
CA LYS A 316 2.94 20.36 26.48
C LYS A 316 2.28 19.76 25.24
N ARG A 317 3.06 19.12 24.37
CA ARG A 317 2.59 18.42 23.15
C ARG A 317 2.02 17.02 23.44
N ARG A 318 2.13 16.53 24.68
CA ARG A 318 1.74 15.17 25.12
C ARG A 318 2.42 14.05 24.31
N ILE A 319 3.63 14.32 23.80
CA ILE A 319 4.41 13.32 23.08
C ILE A 319 4.95 12.30 24.11
N PRO A 320 4.78 10.98 23.92
CA PRO A 320 5.28 9.98 24.85
C PRO A 320 6.81 9.95 24.90
N GLN A 321 7.36 9.21 25.86
CA GLN A 321 8.82 9.04 25.94
C GLN A 321 9.35 8.27 24.72
N TRP A 322 8.66 7.19 24.35
CA TRP A 322 9.03 6.36 23.22
C TRP A 322 8.16 6.73 22.03
N ILE A 323 8.81 7.10 20.94
CA ILE A 323 8.17 7.41 19.67
C ILE A 323 8.82 6.58 18.57
N GLN A 324 8.13 6.50 17.44
CA GLN A 324 8.66 5.93 16.22
C GLN A 324 8.54 6.96 15.09
N TRP A 325 9.60 7.14 14.33
CA TRP A 325 9.58 7.91 13.11
C TRP A 325 9.62 6.95 11.93
N THR A 326 8.58 6.95 11.11
CA THR A 326 8.44 6.02 9.99
C THR A 326 8.56 6.78 8.67
N ARG A 327 9.45 6.35 7.79
CA ARG A 327 9.65 6.87 6.43
C ARG A 327 9.66 5.71 5.45
N ASN A 328 8.62 5.62 4.62
CA ASN A 328 8.39 4.46 3.74
C ASN A 328 8.42 3.16 4.57
N ASP A 329 9.28 2.20 4.20
CA ASP A 329 9.41 0.91 4.88
C ASP A 329 10.43 0.93 6.05
N HIS A 330 10.97 2.10 6.39
CA HIS A 330 11.95 2.24 7.47
C HIS A 330 11.33 2.90 8.70
N ALA A 331 11.49 2.26 9.85
CA ALA A 331 11.08 2.77 11.14
C ALA A 331 12.30 3.01 12.03
N LEU A 332 12.31 4.13 12.74
CA LEU A 332 13.32 4.49 13.73
C LEU A 332 12.64 4.75 15.08
N THR A 333 12.88 3.87 16.04
CA THR A 333 12.39 4.02 17.42
C THR A 333 13.34 4.91 18.22
N LEU A 334 12.78 5.90 18.92
CA LEU A 334 13.55 6.91 19.65
C LEU A 334 13.04 7.04 21.08
N ASN A 335 13.98 7.07 22.03
CA ASN A 335 13.72 7.37 23.43
C ASN A 335 14.00 8.85 23.72
N LEU A 336 12.95 9.65 23.88
CA LEU A 336 13.02 11.09 24.16
C LEU A 336 13.41 11.44 25.61
N LYS A 337 13.99 10.50 26.35
CA LYS A 337 14.77 10.74 27.58
C LYS A 337 16.28 10.48 27.40
N ASN A 338 16.69 9.79 26.34
CA ASN A 338 18.09 9.58 26.03
C ASN A 338 18.61 10.77 25.22
N TYR A 339 19.70 11.39 25.66
CA TYR A 339 20.23 12.61 25.05
C TYR A 339 20.65 12.40 23.59
N ASP A 340 21.33 11.29 23.28
CA ASP A 340 21.85 11.02 21.93
C ASP A 340 20.70 10.78 20.94
N MET A 341 19.64 10.10 21.38
CA MET A 341 18.43 9.91 20.58
C MET A 341 17.64 11.21 20.39
N ILE A 342 17.64 12.11 21.40
CA ILE A 342 17.07 13.46 21.25
C ILE A 342 17.86 14.25 20.19
N ASP A 343 19.19 14.21 20.22
CA ASP A 343 20.00 14.91 19.21
C ASP A 343 19.71 14.38 17.80
N MET A 344 19.65 13.05 17.63
CA MET A 344 19.26 12.41 16.37
C MET A 344 17.87 12.86 15.89
N PHE A 345 16.88 12.89 16.79
CA PHE A 345 15.53 13.39 16.50
C PHE A 345 15.55 14.83 15.97
N ILE A 346 16.35 15.71 16.57
CA ILE A 346 16.48 17.12 16.16
C ILE A 346 17.12 17.22 14.78
N GLN A 347 18.20 16.48 14.53
CA GLN A 347 18.88 16.47 13.24
C GLN A 347 17.94 16.01 12.11
N ILE A 348 17.17 14.96 12.36
CA ILE A 348 16.13 14.46 11.45
C ILE A 348 15.10 15.55 11.16
N THR A 349 14.56 16.18 12.22
CA THR A 349 13.51 17.18 12.09
C THR A 349 14.01 18.43 11.34
N LYS A 350 15.25 18.87 11.60
CA LYS A 350 15.89 19.99 10.88
C LYS A 350 16.07 19.67 9.40
N LYS A 351 16.51 18.45 9.07
CA LYS A 351 16.74 18.01 7.68
C LYS A 351 15.44 17.97 6.87
N GLU A 352 14.38 17.41 7.44
CA GLU A 352 13.09 17.23 6.76
C GLU A 352 12.16 18.46 6.89
N LYS A 353 12.53 19.45 7.71
CA LYS A 353 11.76 20.64 8.13
C LYS A 353 10.49 20.35 8.92
N SER A 354 9.78 19.28 8.58
CA SER A 354 8.57 18.78 9.23
C SER A 354 8.55 17.27 9.18
N ILE A 355 8.24 16.60 10.30
CA ILE A 355 8.12 15.14 10.36
C ILE A 355 6.82 14.73 11.06
N ILE A 356 6.35 13.52 10.78
CA ILE A 356 5.27 12.88 11.55
C ILE A 356 5.89 11.74 12.34
N VAL A 357 5.70 11.75 13.65
CA VAL A 357 6.10 10.67 14.54
C VAL A 357 4.87 10.03 15.15
N GLU A 358 4.92 8.74 15.39
CA GLU A 358 3.87 7.97 16.05
C GLU A 358 4.32 7.52 17.45
N GLU A 359 3.35 7.20 18.30
CA GLU A 359 3.66 6.58 19.59
C GLU A 359 4.27 5.20 19.38
N PHE A 360 5.23 4.83 20.23
CA PHE A 360 5.77 3.48 20.23
C PHE A 360 5.10 2.66 21.33
N LEU A 361 4.31 1.67 20.89
CA LEU A 361 3.67 0.69 21.75
C LEU A 361 4.56 -0.55 21.83
N HIS A 362 4.86 -0.98 23.05
CA HIS A 362 5.68 -2.15 23.32
C HIS A 362 4.91 -3.13 24.17
N ASN A 363 5.34 -4.39 24.14
CA ASN A 363 4.83 -5.39 25.06
C ASN A 363 5.58 -5.24 26.39
N GLU A 364 4.87 -5.00 27.49
CA GLU A 364 5.49 -4.86 28.82
C GLU A 364 6.21 -6.15 29.26
N ASN A 365 5.87 -7.30 28.66
CA ASN A 365 6.43 -8.61 28.98
C ASN A 365 7.50 -9.10 27.98
N ASP A 366 7.85 -8.31 26.96
CA ASP A 366 8.81 -8.73 25.93
C ASP A 366 9.65 -7.57 25.36
N ASP A 367 10.95 -7.79 25.21
CA ASP A 367 11.88 -6.85 24.60
C ASP A 367 11.77 -6.82 23.06
N PHE A 368 11.04 -7.77 22.47
CA PHE A 368 10.87 -7.87 21.02
C PHE A 368 9.56 -7.25 20.52
N LYS A 369 9.66 -6.44 19.47
CA LYS A 369 8.51 -6.09 18.63
C LYS A 369 8.16 -7.31 17.77
N ARG A 370 6.96 -7.87 17.96
CA ARG A 370 6.46 -9.00 17.17
C ARG A 370 5.44 -8.52 16.15
N GLU A 371 5.67 -8.91 14.90
CA GLU A 371 4.77 -8.64 13.80
C GLU A 371 4.19 -9.94 13.26
N PHE A 372 2.90 -9.92 12.96
CA PHE A 372 2.12 -11.05 12.51
C PHE A 372 1.47 -10.73 11.17
N ILE A 373 1.38 -11.73 10.30
CA ILE A 373 0.66 -11.63 9.04
C ILE A 373 -0.61 -12.47 9.17
N PHE A 374 -1.76 -11.83 9.27
CA PHE A 374 -3.06 -12.49 9.26
C PHE A 374 -3.55 -12.62 7.83
N LEU A 375 -4.00 -13.82 7.47
CA LEU A 375 -4.39 -14.19 6.11
C LEU A 375 -5.91 -14.43 6.11
N LEU A 376 -6.63 -13.72 5.25
CA LEU A 376 -8.09 -13.83 5.14
C LEU A 376 -8.48 -14.11 3.69
N TYR A 377 -9.64 -14.73 3.51
CA TYR A 377 -10.27 -14.94 2.20
C TYR A 377 -11.74 -14.51 2.25
N LYS A 378 -12.29 -14.12 1.10
CA LYS A 378 -13.70 -13.73 0.97
C LYS A 378 -14.60 -14.95 1.20
N VAL A 379 -15.57 -14.83 2.12
CA VAL A 379 -16.65 -15.80 2.28
C VAL A 379 -17.70 -15.50 1.21
N LYS A 380 -18.12 -16.51 0.45
CA LYS A 380 -19.16 -16.39 -0.58
C LYS A 380 -20.54 -16.27 0.05
#